data_AF-A0A922S8B7-F1
#
_entry.id   AF-A0A922S8B7-F1
#
_cell.length_a   1.000
_cell.length_b   1.000
_cell.length_c   1.000
_cell.angle_alpha   90.00
_cell.angle_beta   90.00
_cell.angle_gamma   90.00
#
_symmetry.space_group_name_H-M   'P 1'
#
loop_
_entity.id
_entity.type
_entity.pdbx_description
1 polymer ?
#
loop_
_entity_poly.entity_id
_entity_poly.type
_entity_poly.pdbx_seq_one_letter_code
_entity_poly.pdbx_strand_id
1 'polypeptide(L)'
;MSEKTHSSRLSAYKNAGQGTTDLRRKRAELSVALRKQARDEQLLKRRALSPEAGEEVQEEEVKVYTTSEIVQGLRSKDLPTMTAAARAARRMLSKEQNPPISTMVAAGVIGPLVQALERDDW
;
A
#
# COMPACT_ATOMS: atom_id res chain seq x y z
N MET A 1 -42.51 38.66 -16.73
CA MET A 1 -41.06 38.33 -16.67
C MET A 1 -40.56 37.91 -15.28
N SER A 2 -41.32 38.12 -14.19
CA SER A 2 -40.86 37.87 -12.80
C SER A 2 -40.91 36.39 -12.35
N GLU A 3 -41.81 35.57 -12.89
CA GLU A 3 -41.99 34.19 -12.38
C GLU A 3 -40.87 33.21 -12.78
N LYS A 4 -40.27 33.38 -13.97
CA LYS A 4 -39.18 32.51 -14.44
C LYS A 4 -37.91 32.62 -13.57
N THR A 5 -37.63 33.80 -13.01
CA THR A 5 -36.45 34.03 -12.16
C THR A 5 -36.64 33.45 -10.76
N HIS A 6 -37.87 33.42 -10.24
CA HIS A 6 -38.19 32.88 -8.91
C HIS A 6 -38.02 31.35 -8.86
N SER A 7 -38.47 30.65 -9.91
CA SER A 7 -38.30 29.20 -10.06
C SER A 7 -36.81 28.79 -10.15
N SER A 8 -36.00 29.57 -10.88
CA SER A 8 -34.55 29.36 -11.00
C SER A 8 -33.79 29.51 -9.66
N ARG A 9 -34.19 30.48 -8.83
CA ARG A 9 -33.62 30.66 -7.48
C ARG A 9 -34.01 29.52 -6.53
N LEU A 10 -35.22 28.99 -6.64
CA LEU A 10 -35.70 27.85 -5.86
C LEU A 10 -34.96 26.55 -6.22
N SER A 11 -34.66 26.32 -7.50
CA SER A 11 -33.85 25.17 -7.94
C SER A 11 -32.40 25.23 -7.48
N ALA A 12 -31.85 26.43 -7.28
CA ALA A 12 -30.50 26.65 -6.78
C ALA A 12 -30.44 26.66 -5.24
N TYR A 13 -31.57 26.82 -4.55
CA TYR A 13 -31.63 26.84 -3.10
C TYR A 13 -31.57 25.42 -2.52
N LYS A 14 -30.69 25.25 -1.51
CA LYS A 14 -30.28 23.98 -0.89
C LYS A 14 -31.42 22.95 -0.81
N ASN A 15 -31.36 21.94 -1.67
CA ASN A 15 -32.26 20.78 -1.72
C ASN A 15 -33.77 21.10 -1.90
N ALA A 16 -34.18 22.37 -1.91
CA ALA A 16 -35.59 22.78 -1.88
C ALA A 16 -36.27 22.64 -3.25
N GLY A 17 -35.52 22.89 -4.33
CA GLY A 17 -36.00 22.64 -5.69
C GLY A 17 -35.63 21.26 -6.24
N GLN A 18 -35.08 20.35 -5.42
CA GLN A 18 -34.80 18.98 -5.82
C GLN A 18 -35.85 18.04 -5.22
N GLY A 19 -36.42 17.17 -6.07
CA GLY A 19 -37.39 16.18 -5.62
C GLY A 19 -36.82 15.28 -4.52
N THR A 20 -37.64 14.95 -3.53
CA THR A 20 -37.24 14.10 -2.39
C THR A 20 -36.76 12.72 -2.85
N THR A 21 -37.29 12.22 -3.96
CA THR A 21 -36.89 10.99 -4.66
C THR A 21 -35.48 11.11 -5.25
N ASP A 22 -35.19 12.19 -5.97
CA ASP A 22 -33.87 12.46 -6.55
C ASP A 22 -32.80 12.63 -5.46
N LEU A 23 -33.14 13.29 -4.34
CA LEU A 23 -32.24 13.43 -3.19
C LEU A 23 -31.92 12.07 -2.54
N ARG A 24 -32.91 11.18 -2.42
CA ARG A 24 -32.67 9.80 -1.94
C ARG A 24 -31.78 9.03 -2.92
N ARG A 25 -32.04 9.15 -4.23
CA ARG A 25 -31.23 8.50 -5.27
C ARG A 25 -29.77 8.97 -5.21
N LYS A 26 -29.53 10.29 -5.20
CA LYS A 26 -28.19 10.88 -5.08
C LYS A 26 -27.46 10.43 -3.81
N ARG A 27 -28.17 10.36 -2.67
CA ARG A 27 -27.58 9.87 -1.41
C ARG A 27 -27.18 8.39 -1.52
N ALA A 28 -28.00 7.56 -2.14
CA ALA A 28 -27.69 6.15 -2.34
C ALA A 28 -26.48 5.97 -3.27
N GLU A 29 -26.46 6.67 -4.41
CA GLU A 29 -25.34 6.67 -5.38
C GLU A 29 -24.02 7.12 -4.73
N LEU A 30 -24.04 8.23 -3.99
CA LEU A 30 -22.87 8.75 -3.29
C LEU A 30 -22.36 7.77 -2.22
N SER A 31 -23.27 7.13 -1.49
CA SER A 31 -22.90 6.11 -0.49
C SER A 31 -22.22 4.89 -1.14
N VAL A 32 -22.69 4.46 -2.32
CA VAL A 32 -22.05 3.38 -3.08
C VAL A 32 -20.68 3.81 -3.59
N ALA A 33 -20.57 5.02 -4.13
CA ALA A 33 -19.29 5.57 -4.61
C ALA A 33 -18.24 5.63 -3.49
N LEU A 34 -18.61 6.15 -2.31
CA LEU A 34 -17.70 6.21 -1.15
C LEU A 34 -17.25 4.82 -0.70
N ARG A 35 -18.15 3.84 -0.64
CA ARG A 35 -17.78 2.46 -0.30
C ARG A 35 -16.86 1.82 -1.34
N LYS A 36 -17.09 2.11 -2.63
CA LYS A 36 -16.22 1.62 -3.71
C LYS A 36 -14.84 2.25 -3.58
N GLN A 37 -14.75 3.57 -3.42
CA GLN A 37 -13.48 4.28 -3.22
C GLN A 37 -12.71 3.75 -2.00
N ALA A 38 -13.38 3.53 -0.87
CA ALA A 38 -12.73 2.98 0.33
C ALA A 38 -12.17 1.58 0.11
N ARG A 39 -12.91 0.71 -0.62
CA ARG A 39 -12.41 -0.62 -1.00
C ARG A 39 -11.23 -0.52 -1.95
N ASP A 40 -11.30 0.35 -2.96
CA ASP A 40 -10.23 0.53 -3.94
C ASP A 40 -8.96 1.08 -3.26
N GLU A 41 -9.08 2.02 -2.32
CA GLU A 41 -7.97 2.52 -1.51
C GLU A 41 -7.37 1.41 -0.62
N GLN A 42 -8.20 0.60 0.02
CA GLN A 42 -7.74 -0.55 0.80
C GLN A 42 -7.03 -1.59 -0.07
N LEU A 43 -7.55 -1.86 -1.28
CA LEU A 43 -6.93 -2.75 -2.26
C LEU A 43 -5.58 -2.20 -2.74
N LEU A 44 -5.49 -0.90 -3.03
CA LEU A 44 -4.25 -0.25 -3.43
C LEU A 44 -3.18 -0.33 -2.34
N LYS A 45 -3.60 -0.29 -1.07
CA LYS A 45 -2.73 -0.48 0.11
C LYS A 45 -2.40 -1.96 0.39
N ARG A 46 -3.04 -2.94 -0.27
CA ARG A 46 -2.69 -4.35 -0.07
C ARG A 46 -1.27 -4.58 -0.58
N ARG A 47 -0.45 -5.16 0.28
CA ARG A 47 0.88 -5.67 -0.06
C ARG A 47 0.78 -6.57 -1.30
N ALA A 48 1.74 -6.47 -2.21
CA ALA A 48 1.94 -7.42 -3.31
C ALA A 48 2.34 -8.80 -2.75
N LEU A 49 1.37 -9.49 -2.17
CA LEU A 49 1.43 -10.91 -1.88
C LEU A 49 1.25 -11.61 -3.22
N SER A 50 2.31 -11.68 -4.03
CA SER A 50 2.24 -12.46 -5.27
C SER A 50 2.07 -13.94 -4.91
N PRO A 51 0.97 -14.60 -5.32
CA PRO A 51 0.89 -16.06 -5.25
C PRO A 51 1.87 -16.73 -6.23
N GLU A 52 2.36 -15.99 -7.24
CA GLU A 52 3.32 -16.45 -8.25
C GLU A 52 4.78 -16.25 -7.85
N ALA A 53 5.06 -15.60 -6.70
CA ALA A 53 6.39 -15.63 -6.09
C ALA A 53 6.66 -16.96 -5.36
N GLY A 54 5.96 -18.03 -5.76
CA GLY A 54 6.40 -19.41 -5.62
C GLY A 54 7.56 -19.69 -6.58
N GLU A 55 8.64 -18.92 -6.47
CA GLU A 55 9.93 -19.58 -6.63
C GLU A 55 9.95 -20.59 -5.47
N GLU A 56 10.01 -21.87 -5.82
CA GLU A 56 10.48 -22.93 -4.93
C GLU A 56 11.87 -22.53 -4.46
N VAL A 57 11.94 -21.61 -3.50
CA VAL A 57 13.17 -21.34 -2.80
C VAL A 57 13.38 -22.58 -1.99
N GLN A 58 14.26 -23.44 -2.51
CA GLN A 58 14.81 -24.60 -1.84
C GLN A 58 14.90 -24.29 -0.35
N GLU A 59 14.42 -25.22 0.46
CA GLU A 59 14.45 -25.18 1.93
C GLU A 59 15.92 -25.21 2.41
N GLU A 60 16.72 -24.22 2.01
CA GLU A 60 17.95 -23.90 2.70
C GLU A 60 17.54 -23.47 4.10
N GLU A 61 18.08 -24.18 5.09
CA GLU A 61 17.96 -23.92 6.53
C GLU A 61 17.65 -22.45 6.78
N VAL A 62 16.42 -22.19 7.24
CA VAL A 62 15.94 -20.84 7.47
C VAL A 62 16.72 -20.27 8.66
N LYS A 63 17.90 -19.72 8.37
CA LYS A 63 18.63 -18.92 9.33
C LYS A 63 17.71 -17.75 9.67
N VAL A 64 17.22 -17.77 10.91
CA VAL A 64 16.37 -16.71 11.43
C VAL A 64 17.26 -15.51 11.66
N TYR A 65 17.15 -14.50 10.80
CA TYR A 65 17.89 -13.26 10.96
C TYR A 65 17.10 -12.29 11.83
N THR A 66 17.78 -11.69 12.79
CA THR A 66 17.27 -10.53 13.51
C THR A 66 17.35 -9.26 12.64
N THR A 67 16.57 -8.24 12.98
CA THR A 67 16.58 -6.96 12.23
C THR A 67 17.97 -6.31 12.20
N SER A 68 18.75 -6.44 13.28
CA SER A 68 20.12 -5.92 13.36
C SER A 68 21.08 -6.65 12.42
N GLU A 69 21.00 -7.98 12.37
CA GLU A 69 21.86 -8.80 11.50
C GLU A 69 21.57 -8.54 10.02
N ILE A 70 20.31 -8.32 9.65
CA ILE A 70 19.92 -7.94 8.30
C ILE A 70 20.60 -6.63 7.89
N VAL A 71 20.54 -5.60 8.74
CA VAL A 71 21.16 -4.30 8.45
C VAL A 71 22.67 -4.41 8.36
N GLN A 72 23.29 -5.22 9.23
CA GLN A 72 24.73 -5.46 9.19
C GLN A 72 25.15 -6.20 7.91
N GLY A 73 24.41 -7.25 7.52
CA GLY A 73 24.68 -8.01 6.31
C GLY A 73 24.49 -7.18 5.03
N LEU A 74 23.50 -6.29 4.99
CA LEU A 74 23.31 -5.35 3.88
C LEU A 74 24.43 -4.32 3.74
N ARG A 75 25.14 -4.00 4.83
CA ARG A 75 26.32 -3.11 4.81
C ARG A 75 27.62 -3.84 4.48
N SER A 76 27.58 -5.17 4.38
CA SER A 76 28.77 -5.94 4.03
C SER A 76 29.17 -5.69 2.57
N LYS A 77 30.48 -5.77 2.28
CA LYS A 77 31.00 -5.67 0.92
C LYS A 77 30.94 -6.99 0.15
N ASP A 78 30.62 -8.07 0.85
CA ASP A 78 30.56 -9.42 0.32
C ASP A 78 29.19 -9.67 -0.34
N LEU A 79 29.19 -10.01 -1.63
CA LEU A 79 27.98 -10.15 -2.44
C LEU A 79 27.06 -11.30 -1.95
N PRO A 80 27.56 -12.50 -1.62
CA PRO A 80 26.76 -13.55 -0.98
C PRO A 80 26.10 -13.11 0.33
N THR A 81 26.84 -12.43 1.21
CA THR A 81 26.32 -11.97 2.50
C THR A 81 25.24 -10.88 2.32
N MET A 82 25.48 -9.93 1.41
CA MET A 82 24.52 -8.86 1.09
C MET A 82 23.23 -9.44 0.48
N THR A 83 23.34 -10.37 -0.47
CA THR A 83 22.17 -10.97 -1.13
C THR A 83 21.36 -11.86 -0.16
N ALA A 84 22.03 -12.61 0.72
CA ALA A 84 21.36 -13.35 1.79
C ALA A 84 20.59 -12.43 2.73
N ALA A 85 21.20 -11.31 3.15
CA ALA A 85 20.56 -10.31 4.00
C ALA A 85 19.38 -9.62 3.30
N ALA A 86 19.50 -9.29 2.01
CA ALA A 86 18.42 -8.71 1.21
C ALA A 86 17.24 -9.69 1.04
N ARG A 87 17.52 -10.98 0.81
CA ARG A 87 16.49 -12.03 0.78
C ARG A 87 15.79 -12.18 2.13
N ALA A 88 16.54 -12.13 3.24
CA ALA A 88 15.99 -12.18 4.58
C ALA A 88 15.08 -10.96 4.86
N ALA A 89 15.52 -9.74 4.50
CA ALA A 89 14.71 -8.52 4.58
C ALA A 89 13.40 -8.66 3.79
N ARG A 90 13.48 -9.16 2.54
CA ARG A 90 12.31 -9.41 1.69
C ARG A 90 11.34 -10.38 2.34
N ARG A 91 11.83 -11.51 2.86
CA ARG A 91 10.99 -12.53 3.52
C ARG A 91 10.27 -11.96 4.73
N MET A 92 10.98 -11.26 5.62
CA MET A 92 10.42 -10.65 6.83
C MET A 92 9.34 -9.62 6.49
N LEU A 93 9.59 -8.74 5.52
CA LEU A 93 8.66 -7.68 5.14
C LEU A 93 7.48 -8.16 4.29
N SER A 94 7.65 -9.27 3.55
CA SER A 94 6.69 -9.73 2.52
C SER A 94 5.93 -11.01 2.85
N LYS A 95 6.36 -11.82 3.83
CA LYS A 95 5.63 -13.03 4.26
C LYS A 95 4.88 -12.85 5.57
N GLU A 96 5.39 -12.09 6.54
CA GLU A 96 4.76 -11.97 7.86
C GLU A 96 3.46 -11.16 7.82
N GLN A 97 2.50 -11.50 8.70
CA GLN A 97 1.20 -10.81 8.80
C GLN A 97 1.33 -9.43 9.44
N ASN A 98 2.31 -9.25 10.34
CA ASN A 98 2.64 -7.99 11.00
C ASN A 98 4.14 -7.71 10.85
N PRO A 99 4.59 -7.33 9.63
CA PRO A 99 6.01 -7.15 9.38
C PRO A 99 6.56 -5.99 10.24
N PRO A 100 7.81 -6.11 10.75
CA PRO A 100 8.43 -5.12 11.64
C PRO A 100 8.94 -3.88 10.86
N ILE A 101 8.04 -3.20 10.14
CA ILE A 101 8.36 -2.07 9.25
C ILE A 101 9.02 -0.93 10.04
N SER A 102 8.40 -0.50 11.15
CA SER A 102 8.90 0.64 11.94
C SER A 102 10.29 0.40 12.50
N THR A 103 10.58 -0.83 12.95
CA THR A 103 11.89 -1.16 13.53
C THR A 103 12.96 -1.27 12.45
N MET A 104 12.63 -1.80 11.27
CA MET A 104 13.55 -1.85 10.13
C MET A 104 13.86 -0.45 9.57
N VAL A 105 12.87 0.43 9.52
CA VAL A 105 13.07 1.84 9.13
C VAL A 105 13.94 2.55 10.17
N ALA A 106 13.65 2.37 11.46
CA ALA A 106 14.46 2.95 12.54
C ALA A 106 15.92 2.43 12.55
N ALA A 107 16.13 1.16 12.17
CA ALA A 107 17.46 0.58 12.03
C ALA A 107 18.23 1.09 10.78
N GLY A 108 17.56 1.85 9.90
CA GLY A 108 18.20 2.48 8.74
C GLY A 108 18.44 1.53 7.57
N VAL A 109 17.52 0.60 7.31
CA VAL A 109 17.66 -0.40 6.24
C VAL A 109 17.51 0.18 4.82
N ILE A 110 16.87 1.34 4.68
CA ILE A 110 16.47 1.90 3.37
C ILE A 110 17.71 2.24 2.51
N GLY A 111 18.68 2.96 3.07
CA GLY A 111 19.89 3.36 2.34
C GLY A 111 20.65 2.17 1.74
N PRO A 112 21.01 1.15 2.55
CA PRO A 112 21.65 -0.06 2.05
C PRO A 112 20.85 -0.82 0.99
N LEU A 113 19.53 -0.91 1.13
CA LEU A 113 18.68 -1.56 0.12
C LEU A 113 18.65 -0.80 -1.21
N VAL A 114 18.61 0.54 -1.17
CA VAL A 114 18.68 1.37 -2.38
C VAL A 114 20.04 1.20 -3.06
N GLN A 115 21.14 1.24 -2.30
CA GLN A 115 22.48 0.98 -2.83
C GLN A 115 22.61 -0.40 -3.46
N ALA A 116 21.96 -1.42 -2.89
CA ALA A 116 21.94 -2.76 -3.46
C ALA A 116 21.17 -2.84 -4.80
N LEU A 117 20.25 -1.91 -5.09
CA LEU A 117 19.53 -1.84 -6.38
C LEU A 117 20.32 -1.12 -7.48
N GLU A 118 21.32 -0.32 -7.12
CA GLU A 118 22.22 0.35 -8.08
C GLU A 118 23.27 -0.60 -8.67
N ARG A 119 23.34 -1.83 -8.15
CA ARG A 119 24.31 -2.85 -8.51
C ARG A 119 23.76 -3.72 -9.64
N ASP A 120 24.43 -3.67 -10.79
CA ASP A 120 24.15 -4.52 -11.95
C ASP A 120 24.99 -5.81 -11.98
N ASP A 121 25.85 -6.02 -10.97
CA ASP A 121 26.81 -7.13 -10.85
C ASP A 121 26.18 -8.43 -10.30
N TRP A 122 25.07 -8.88 -10.90
CA TRP A 122 24.37 -10.14 -10.58
C TRP A 122 24.85 -11.35 -11.39
#